data_AF-A0A932WF20-F1
#
_entry.id   AF-A0A932WF20-F1
#
_cell.length_a   1.000
_cell.length_b   1.000
_cell.length_c   1.000
_cell.angle_alpha   90.00
_cell.angle_beta   90.00
_cell.angle_gamma   90.00
#
_symmetry.space_group_name_H-M   'P 1'
#
loop_
_entity.id
_entity.type
_entity.pdbx_description
1 polymer ?
#
loop_
_entity_poly.entity_id
_entity_poly.type
_entity_poly.pdbx_seq_one_letter_code
_entity_poly.pdbx_strand_id
1 'polypeptide(L)'
;MSSKGATVITTDGLIKVSDLPPLFPMAPTSAGSGSYHGQLIQYRKQILLSALKESGGNRTEAAKKLGLHRTDYVRKLRNLGKEGGSVAGEHSQEVGQV
;
A
#
# COMPACT_ATOMS: atom_id res chain seq x y z
N MET A 1 -12.14 -10.01 4.32
CA MET A 1 -12.06 -8.89 3.36
C MET A 1 -12.53 -9.42 2.02
N SER A 2 -13.73 -9.04 1.59
CA SER A 2 -14.32 -9.54 0.34
C SER A 2 -13.56 -9.00 -0.86
N SER A 3 -12.86 -9.88 -1.59
CA SER A 3 -12.37 -9.59 -2.94
C SER A 3 -13.58 -9.39 -3.86
N LYS A 4 -13.74 -8.20 -4.44
CA LYS A 4 -14.70 -7.99 -5.52
C LYS A 4 -14.12 -8.64 -6.77
N GLY A 5 -14.54 -9.87 -7.06
CA GLY A 5 -14.33 -10.47 -8.38
C GLY A 5 -15.19 -9.74 -9.40
N ALA A 6 -14.60 -9.34 -10.53
CA ALA A 6 -15.37 -8.89 -11.69
C ALA A 6 -15.74 -10.14 -12.50
N THR A 7 -17.04 -10.44 -12.58
CA THR A 7 -17.57 -11.51 -13.44
C THR A 7 -18.10 -10.86 -14.71
N VAL A 8 -17.45 -11.13 -15.84
CA VAL A 8 -17.92 -10.71 -17.17
C VAL A 8 -18.77 -11.86 -17.74
N ILE A 9 -20.02 -11.58 -18.09
CA ILE A 9 -20.90 -12.54 -18.77
C ILE A 9 -20.71 -12.33 -20.27
N THR A 10 -19.72 -13.02 -20.87
CA THR A 10 -19.60 -13.08 -22.33
C THR A 10 -20.46 -14.22 -22.88
N THR A 11 -21.15 -13.97 -23.99
CA THR A 11 -22.02 -14.96 -24.66
C THR A 11 -21.24 -16.11 -25.29
N ASP A 12 -19.98 -15.85 -25.63
CA ASP A 12 -19.15 -16.78 -26.40
C ASP A 12 -18.19 -17.58 -25.51
N GLY A 13 -18.28 -17.41 -24.18
CA GLY A 13 -17.47 -18.12 -23.18
C GLY A 13 -15.97 -17.79 -23.19
N LEU A 14 -15.52 -16.88 -24.05
CA LEU A 14 -14.11 -16.50 -24.20
C LEU A 14 -13.92 -15.01 -23.89
N ILE A 15 -12.94 -14.71 -23.03
CA ILE A 15 -12.55 -13.33 -22.68
C ILE A 15 -11.55 -12.83 -23.73
N LYS A 16 -11.88 -11.74 -24.42
CA LYS A 16 -10.97 -11.08 -25.38
C LYS A 16 -10.15 -10.01 -24.66
N VAL A 17 -8.97 -9.70 -25.21
CA VAL A 17 -8.07 -8.67 -24.63
C VAL A 17 -8.75 -7.29 -24.60
N SER A 18 -9.68 -7.03 -25.52
CA SER A 18 -10.53 -5.83 -25.54
C SER A 18 -11.48 -5.71 -24.35
N ASP A 19 -11.79 -6.83 -23.70
CA ASP A 19 -12.73 -6.90 -22.58
C ASP A 19 -12.02 -6.61 -21.25
N LEU A 20 -10.68 -6.56 -21.28
CA LEU A 20 -9.89 -6.17 -20.14
C LEU A 20 -9.84 -4.64 -20.07
N PRO A 21 -10.08 -4.04 -18.88
CA PRO A 21 -9.82 -2.63 -18.69
C PRO A 21 -8.36 -2.33 -19.03
N PRO A 22 -8.03 -1.13 -19.53
CA PRO A 22 -6.67 -0.77 -19.90
C PRO A 22 -5.74 -1.08 -18.72
N LEU A 23 -4.81 -2.03 -18.94
CA LEU A 23 -3.88 -2.49 -17.92
C LEU A 23 -3.03 -1.29 -17.50
N PHE A 24 -3.28 -0.77 -16.30
CA PHE A 24 -2.33 0.12 -15.65
C PHE A 24 -1.04 -0.68 -15.45
N PRO A 25 0.14 -0.14 -15.78
CA PRO A 25 1.39 -0.84 -15.52
C PRO A 25 1.51 -1.06 -14.00
N MET A 26 1.20 -2.27 -13.58
CA MET A 26 1.37 -2.72 -12.21
C MET A 26 2.88 -2.80 -12.00
N ALA A 27 3.44 -1.85 -11.25
CA ALA A 27 4.83 -1.95 -10.81
C ALA A 27 5.01 -3.31 -10.14
N PRO A 28 6.13 -4.04 -10.39
CA PRO A 28 6.36 -5.32 -9.76
C PRO A 28 6.37 -5.12 -8.24
N THR A 29 5.29 -5.53 -7.58
CA THR A 29 5.23 -5.57 -6.12
C THR A 29 6.16 -6.70 -5.72
N SER A 30 7.36 -6.34 -5.26
CA SER A 30 8.29 -7.28 -4.63
C SER A 30 7.49 -8.18 -3.69
N ALA A 31 7.56 -9.48 -3.96
CA ALA A 31 6.89 -10.52 -3.20
C ALA A 31 7.44 -10.55 -1.77
N GLY A 32 6.87 -9.71 -0.93
CA GLY A 32 6.86 -9.87 0.52
C GLY A 32 5.41 -9.89 0.92
N SER A 33 4.96 -10.99 1.50
CA SER A 33 3.64 -11.15 2.13
C SER A 33 3.52 -10.26 3.38
N GLY A 34 3.71 -8.95 3.21
CA GLY A 34 3.33 -7.97 4.20
C GLY A 34 1.82 -7.99 4.28
N SER A 35 1.29 -8.32 5.46
CA SER A 35 -0.10 -8.11 5.86
C SER A 35 -0.65 -6.85 5.20
N TYR A 36 -1.92 -6.85 4.77
CA TYR A 36 -2.61 -5.67 4.24
C TYR A 36 -2.30 -4.39 5.05
N HIS A 37 -2.16 -4.53 6.37
CA HIS A 37 -1.73 -3.47 7.26
C HIS A 37 -0.35 -2.89 6.92
N GLY A 38 0.65 -3.75 6.67
CA GLY A 38 1.99 -3.35 6.24
C GLY A 38 1.98 -2.64 4.89
N GLN A 39 1.17 -3.11 3.93
CA GLN A 39 1.02 -2.42 2.63
C GLN A 39 0.40 -1.03 2.80
N LEU A 40 -0.61 -0.90 3.66
CA LEU A 40 -1.20 0.40 4.00
C LEU A 40 -0.19 1.34 4.67
N ILE A 41 0.68 0.84 5.55
CA ILE A 41 1.72 1.65 6.19
C ILE A 41 2.72 2.15 5.14
N GLN A 42 3.19 1.28 4.24
CA GLN A 42 4.11 1.68 3.17
C GLN A 42 3.47 2.71 2.23
N TYR A 43 2.21 2.50 1.86
CA TYR A 43 1.49 3.44 1.00
C TYR A 43 1.30 4.80 1.68
N ARG A 44 0.90 4.83 2.96
CA ARG A 44 0.82 6.08 3.75
C ARG A 44 2.16 6.79 3.82
N LYS A 45 3.25 6.04 4.05
CA LYS A 45 4.62 6.58 4.06
C LYS A 45 4.95 7.26 2.73
N GLN A 46 4.65 6.61 1.60
CA GLN A 46 4.90 7.17 0.28
C GLN A 46 4.16 8.50 0.06
N ILE A 47 2.88 8.58 0.43
CA ILE A 47 2.07 9.81 0.29
C ILE A 47 2.66 10.97 1.11
N LEU A 48 3.04 10.71 2.36
CA LEU A 48 3.62 11.76 3.21
C LEU A 48 4.96 12.25 2.64
N LEU A 49 5.80 11.33 2.17
CA LEU A 49 7.11 11.69 1.61
C LEU A 49 6.99 12.40 0.26
N SER A 50 6.05 12.01 -0.61
CA SER A 50 5.83 12.69 -1.89
C SER A 50 5.36 14.12 -1.67
N ALA A 51 4.40 14.34 -0.76
CA ALA A 51 3.93 15.69 -0.42
C ALA A 51 5.07 16.58 0.12
N LEU A 52 5.98 16.02 0.93
CA LEU A 52 7.15 16.76 1.42
C LEU A 52 8.12 17.13 0.31
N LYS A 53 8.35 16.21 -0.64
CA LYS A 53 9.23 16.43 -1.79
C LYS A 53 8.67 17.51 -2.70
N GLU A 54 7.38 17.44 -3.00
CA GLU A 54 6.67 18.41 -3.84
C GLU A 54 6.50 19.78 -3.19
N SER A 55 6.65 19.90 -1.87
CA SER A 55 6.64 21.17 -1.16
C SER A 55 8.03 21.74 -0.90
N GLY A 56 9.08 21.12 -1.46
CA GLY A 56 10.47 21.55 -1.25
C GLY A 56 10.92 21.45 0.21
N GLY A 57 10.35 20.53 0.98
CA GLY A 57 10.64 20.36 2.41
C GLY A 57 9.79 21.21 3.34
N ASN A 58 8.90 22.06 2.81
CA ASN A 58 7.99 22.84 3.64
C ASN A 58 6.85 21.95 4.17
N ARG A 59 6.90 21.61 5.46
CA ARG A 59 5.93 20.72 6.13
C ARG A 59 4.53 21.32 6.20
N THR A 60 4.41 22.64 6.29
CA THR A 60 3.11 23.32 6.34
C THR A 60 2.42 23.24 4.99
N GLU A 61 3.15 23.48 3.90
CA GLU A 61 2.62 23.39 2.54
C GLU A 61 2.34 21.93 2.14
N ALA A 62 3.15 20.97 2.58
CA ALA A 62 2.86 19.54 2.39
C ALA A 62 1.56 19.11 3.07
N ALA A 63 1.33 19.58 4.32
CA ALA A 63 0.10 19.29 5.05
C ALA A 63 -1.13 19.89 4.36
N LYS A 64 -1.03 21.15 3.91
CA LYS A 64 -2.09 21.82 3.13
C LYS A 64 -2.43 21.06 1.85
N LYS A 65 -1.43 20.61 1.09
CA LYS A 65 -1.63 19.82 -0.14
C LYS A 65 -2.41 18.53 0.13
N LEU A 66 -2.16 17.88 1.27
CA LEU A 66 -2.87 16.67 1.66
C LEU A 66 -4.22 16.94 2.37
N GLY A 67 -4.58 18.20 2.64
CA GLY A 67 -5.77 18.56 3.42
C GLY A 67 -5.66 18.19 4.90
N LEU A 68 -4.45 18.02 5.43
CA LEU A 68 -4.20 17.74 6.84
C LEU A 68 -3.80 19.00 7.61
N HIS A 69 -4.13 19.03 8.89
CA HIS A 69 -3.53 19.99 9.80
C HIS A 69 -2.01 19.71 9.97
N ARG A 70 -1.21 20.78 10.06
CA ARG A 70 0.26 20.71 10.19
C ARG A 70 0.70 19.78 11.32
N THR A 71 0.07 19.89 12.49
CA THR A 71 0.44 19.11 13.68
C THR A 71 0.21 17.62 13.46
N ASP A 72 -0.89 17.25 12.80
CA ASP A 72 -1.18 15.85 12.46
C ASP A 72 -0.19 15.30 11.43
N TYR A 73 0.15 16.11 10.43
CA TYR A 73 1.15 15.73 9.44
C TYR A 73 2.51 15.44 10.08
N VAL A 74 3.00 16.33 10.95
CA VAL A 74 4.27 16.14 11.66
C VAL A 74 4.21 14.95 12.61
N ARG A 75 3.09 14.75 13.31
CA ARG A 75 2.89 13.58 14.18
C ARG A 75 2.98 12.29 13.37
N LYS A 76 2.25 12.21 12.25
CA LYS A 76 2.27 11.05 11.35
C LYS A 76 3.68 10.79 10.81
N LEU A 77 4.37 11.83 10.35
CA LEU A 77 5.73 11.72 9.82
C LEU A 77 6.72 11.15 10.86
N ARG A 78 6.61 11.57 12.13
CA ARG A 78 7.41 11.01 13.24
C ARG A 78 7.06 9.57 13.57
N ASN A 79 5.79 9.20 13.42
CA ASN A 79 5.29 7.87 13.75
C ASN A 79 5.53 6.82 12.65
N LEU A 80 5.95 7.22 11.43
CA LEU A 80 6.28 6.31 10.34
C LEU A 80 7.33 5.24 10.72
N GLY A 81 8.23 5.54 11.66
CA GLY A 81 9.21 4.57 12.17
C GLY A 81 8.66 3.63 13.25
N LYS A 82 7.51 3.94 13.85
CA LYS A 82 6.90 3.17 14.94
C LYS A 82 5.83 2.20 14.43
N GLU A 83 5.13 2.55 13.36
CA GLU A 83 4.07 1.72 12.79
C GLU A 83 4.61 0.50 12.01
N GLY A 84 5.89 0.51 11.61
CA GLY A 84 6.54 -0.57 10.84
C GLY A 84 7.26 -1.63 11.68
N GLY A 85 7.20 -1.56 13.01
CA GLY A 85 7.86 -2.51 13.91
C GLY A 85 6.89 -3.51 14.50
N SER A 86 7.18 -4.81 14.32
CA SER A 86 6.59 -5.97 15.01
C SER A 86 5.49 -6.75 14.27
N VAL A 87 5.89 -7.49 13.22
CA VAL A 87 5.41 -8.88 13.00
C VAL A 87 6.56 -9.82 12.60
N ALA A 88 7.80 -9.48 12.96
CA ALA A 88 8.91 -10.44 12.96
C ALA A 88 8.86 -11.27 14.27
N GLY A 89 7.73 -11.94 14.48
CA GLY A 89 7.49 -12.87 15.58
C GLY A 89 7.16 -14.22 14.99
N GLU A 90 8.20 -15.04 14.89
CA GLU A 90 8.20 -16.50 15.13
C GLU A 90 6.88 -17.23 14.85
N HIS A 91 6.83 -17.92 13.71
CA HIS A 91 6.06 -19.17 13.62
C HIS A 91 7.06 -20.33 13.58
N SER A 92 7.40 -20.80 14.78
CA SER A 92 7.83 -22.18 14.99
C SER A 92 6.74 -23.11 14.44
N GLN A 93 7.03 -23.81 13.35
CA GLN A 93 6.40 -25.09 13.05
C GLN A 93 7.50 -26.09 12.68
N GLU A 94 7.90 -26.81 13.72
CA GLU A 94 7.98 -28.27 13.75
C GLU A 94 7.84 -28.95 12.39
N VAL A 95 8.96 -29.52 11.91
CA VAL A 95 8.95 -30.73 11.10
C VAL A 95 10.07 -31.61 11.61
N GLY A 96 9.69 -32.62 12.40
CA GLY A 96 10.49 -33.81 12.55
C GLY A 96 10.54 -34.58 11.23
N GLN A 97 11.71 -35.13 10.90
CA GLN A 97 11.97 -36.36 10.15
C GLN A 97 13.46 -36.38 9.77
N VAL A 98 14.24 -37.32 10.30
CA VAL A 98 14.49 -38.67 9.74
C VAL A 98 15.12 -39.57 10.79
#